data_AF-A0A9N7G738-F1
#
_entry.id   AF-A0A9N7G738-F1
#
_cell.length_a   1.000
_cell.length_b   1.000
_cell.length_c   1.000
_cell.angle_alpha   90.00
_cell.angle_beta   90.00
_cell.angle_gamma   90.00
#
_symmetry.space_group_name_H-M   'P 1'
#
loop_
_entity.id
_entity.type
_entity.pdbx_description
1 polymer ?
#
loop_
_entity_poly.entity_id
_entity_poly.type
_entity_poly.pdbx_seq_one_letter_code
_entity_poly.pdbx_strand_id
1 'polypeptide(L)'
;MCIRYGKKINVFSEIGTLKTVLVHRSGDEIENLTPELLERLLFDDVPFKDVAVKEHDAFTKIMRDNGVEVLYIEKLAAETLDQHPDLREKFVDQFILEANIEDKYKEKYRDFISSLDNYRMIKKMIAGTKKLELGIDEGYKAYPFIADPLPNVLSKEIHFQVLVLE
;
A
#
# COMPACT_ATOMS: atom_id res chain seq x y z
N MET A 1 -16.21 13.09 -8.67
CA MET A 1 -16.95 13.27 -7.41
C MET A 1 -16.02 14.04 -6.49
N CYS A 2 -16.26 15.34 -6.28
CA CYS A 2 -15.32 16.20 -5.55
C CYS A 2 -15.36 15.88 -4.05
N ILE A 3 -14.22 15.53 -3.48
CA ILE A 3 -14.01 15.42 -2.03
C ILE A 3 -14.15 16.85 -1.46
N ARG A 4 -15.05 17.02 -0.49
CA ARG A 4 -15.28 18.32 0.16
C ARG A 4 -14.10 18.66 1.08
N TYR A 5 -13.19 19.51 0.63
CA TYR A 5 -12.19 20.15 1.49
C TYR A 5 -12.91 20.99 2.57
N GLY A 6 -12.94 20.51 3.82
CA GLY A 6 -13.56 21.26 4.92
C GLY A 6 -13.82 20.49 6.23
N LYS A 7 -13.76 19.16 6.26
CA LYS A 7 -13.77 18.40 7.53
C LYS A 7 -12.33 18.17 8.00
N LYS A 8 -11.99 18.70 9.19
CA LYS A 8 -10.77 18.34 9.90
C LYS A 8 -10.91 16.91 10.44
N ILE A 9 -9.80 16.17 10.54
CA ILE A 9 -9.75 14.89 11.28
C ILE A 9 -10.12 15.18 12.73
N ASN A 10 -11.09 14.44 13.26
CA ASN A 10 -11.83 14.80 14.45
C ASN A 10 -11.96 13.63 15.44
N VAL A 11 -10.81 13.06 15.86
CA VAL A 11 -10.78 11.92 16.77
C VAL A 11 -10.68 12.39 18.22
N PHE A 12 -11.78 12.27 18.98
CA PHE A 12 -11.83 12.68 20.40
C PHE A 12 -12.27 11.57 21.34
N SER A 13 -12.66 10.40 20.82
CA SER A 13 -13.05 9.24 21.63
C SER A 13 -12.69 7.94 20.93
N GLU A 14 -12.24 6.95 21.70
CA GLU A 14 -12.05 5.58 21.19
C GLU A 14 -13.37 4.77 21.14
N ILE A 15 -14.41 5.25 21.82
CA ILE A 15 -15.72 4.57 21.96
C ILE A 15 -16.87 5.34 21.30
N GLY A 16 -16.56 6.44 20.60
CA GLY A 16 -17.53 7.24 19.87
C GLY A 16 -18.17 6.47 18.72
N THR A 17 -19.30 6.96 18.22
CA THR A 17 -19.89 6.42 16.99
C THR A 17 -18.97 6.71 15.82
N LEU A 18 -18.35 5.64 15.31
CA LEU A 18 -17.44 5.67 14.18
C LEU A 18 -18.15 6.19 12.91
N LYS A 19 -17.52 7.13 12.22
CA LYS A 19 -18.09 7.76 11.01
C LYS A 19 -17.31 7.43 9.76
N THR A 20 -15.98 7.51 9.82
CA THR A 20 -15.11 7.24 8.69
C THR A 20 -13.93 6.37 9.15
N VAL A 21 -13.46 5.49 8.28
CA VAL A 21 -12.25 4.69 8.50
C VAL A 21 -11.39 4.70 7.25
N LEU A 22 -10.08 4.73 7.44
CA LEU A 22 -9.11 4.49 6.39
C LEU A 22 -8.63 3.05 6.50
N VAL A 23 -8.68 2.32 5.40
CA VAL A 23 -8.27 0.92 5.35
C VAL A 23 -7.31 0.68 4.21
N HIS A 24 -6.56 -0.40 4.30
CA HIS A 24 -5.78 -0.96 3.21
C HIS A 24 -6.25 -2.39 2.97
N ARG A 25 -6.62 -2.70 1.73
CA ARG A 25 -7.01 -4.04 1.34
C ARG A 25 -5.76 -4.78 0.87
N SER A 26 -5.42 -5.86 1.56
CA SER A 26 -4.27 -6.68 1.22
C SER A 26 -4.30 -7.14 -0.25
N GLY A 27 -3.14 -7.06 -0.88
CA GLY A 27 -2.88 -7.35 -2.28
C GLY A 27 -1.67 -8.26 -2.48
N ASP A 28 -0.88 -7.96 -3.52
CA ASP A 28 0.23 -8.79 -3.97
C ASP A 28 1.46 -8.64 -3.05
N GLU A 29 1.49 -7.63 -2.17
CA GLU A 29 2.52 -7.48 -1.14
C GLU A 29 2.58 -8.68 -0.20
N ILE A 30 1.43 -9.34 0.07
CA ILE A 30 1.35 -10.54 0.90
C ILE A 30 2.01 -11.74 0.23
N GLU A 31 1.84 -11.89 -1.08
CA GLU A 31 2.48 -12.96 -1.86
C GLU A 31 3.99 -12.72 -2.06
N ASN A 32 4.43 -11.49 -1.83
CA ASN A 32 5.83 -11.09 -1.96
C ASN A 32 6.58 -11.14 -0.62
N LEU A 33 5.94 -11.60 0.46
CA LEU A 33 6.59 -11.87 1.74
C LEU A 33 7.56 -13.06 1.62
N THR A 34 8.86 -12.76 1.65
CA THR A 34 9.90 -13.78 1.78
C THR A 34 10.12 -14.14 3.24
N PRO A 35 10.70 -15.32 3.56
CA PRO A 35 11.03 -15.68 4.93
C PRO A 35 11.88 -14.62 5.66
N GLU A 36 12.84 -14.02 4.96
CA GLU A 36 13.68 -12.94 5.49
C GLU A 36 12.86 -11.67 5.83
N LEU A 37 11.87 -11.33 4.99
CA LEU A 37 10.99 -10.20 5.24
C LEU A 37 10.05 -10.47 6.42
N LEU A 38 9.53 -11.69 6.57
CA LEU A 38 8.67 -12.07 7.71
C LEU A 38 9.41 -11.90 9.05
N GLU A 39 10.66 -12.38 9.13
CA GLU A 39 11.49 -12.24 10.34
C GLU A 39 11.77 -10.78 10.66
N ARG A 40 12.12 -9.97 9.65
CA ARG A 40 12.34 -8.52 9.81
C ARG A 40 11.07 -7.78 10.26
N LEU A 41 9.90 -8.24 9.83
CA LEU A 41 8.62 -7.60 10.07
C LEU A 41 7.88 -8.15 11.30
N LEU A 42 8.47 -9.10 12.02
CA LEU A 42 7.91 -9.76 13.19
C LEU A 42 6.58 -10.48 12.89
N PHE A 43 6.49 -11.11 11.72
CA PHE A 43 5.35 -11.95 11.37
C PHE A 43 5.57 -13.39 11.79
N ASP A 44 4.59 -13.93 12.53
CA ASP A 44 4.63 -15.32 13.01
C ASP A 44 4.43 -16.35 11.88
N ASP A 45 3.64 -16.02 10.85
CA ASP A 45 3.35 -16.89 9.70
C ASP A 45 2.98 -16.10 8.44
N VAL A 46 3.12 -16.72 7.26
CA VAL A 46 2.65 -16.14 5.97
C VAL A 46 1.11 -16.22 5.92
N PRO A 47 0.40 -15.09 5.82
CA PRO A 47 -1.04 -15.13 5.68
C PRO A 47 -1.46 -15.60 4.28
N PHE A 48 -2.50 -16.43 4.22
CA PHE A 48 -3.12 -16.80 2.95
C PHE A 48 -3.89 -15.60 2.40
N LYS A 49 -3.38 -14.99 1.31
CA LYS A 49 -3.97 -13.81 0.66
C LYS A 49 -5.48 -13.92 0.47
N ASP A 50 -5.97 -15.03 -0.09
CA ASP A 50 -7.39 -15.22 -0.35
C ASP A 50 -8.26 -15.21 0.92
N VAL A 51 -7.71 -15.70 2.04
CA VAL A 51 -8.40 -15.68 3.33
C VAL A 51 -8.39 -14.27 3.90
N ALA A 52 -7.23 -13.62 3.93
CA ALA A 52 -7.07 -12.25 4.44
C ALA A 52 -7.98 -11.25 3.68
N VAL A 53 -8.07 -11.39 2.35
CA VAL A 53 -8.96 -10.56 1.52
C VAL A 53 -10.43 -10.79 1.87
N LYS A 54 -10.85 -12.04 2.05
CA LYS A 54 -12.24 -12.36 2.42
C LYS A 54 -12.62 -11.82 3.79
N GLU A 55 -11.73 -11.96 4.77
CA GLU A 55 -11.93 -11.43 6.12
C GLU A 55 -12.01 -9.90 6.11
N HIS A 56 -11.10 -9.24 5.38
CA HIS A 56 -11.11 -7.79 5.22
C HIS A 56 -12.38 -7.28 4.52
N ASP A 57 -12.82 -7.97 3.47
CA ASP A 57 -14.04 -7.61 2.75
C ASP A 57 -15.29 -7.79 3.63
N ALA A 58 -15.34 -8.85 4.44
CA ALA A 58 -16.40 -9.06 5.42
C ALA A 58 -16.40 -7.95 6.50
N PHE A 59 -15.23 -7.60 7.02
CA PHE A 59 -15.07 -6.54 8.01
C PHE A 59 -15.52 -5.17 7.48
N THR A 60 -15.04 -4.77 6.29
CA THR A 60 -15.43 -3.49 5.69
C THR A 60 -16.90 -3.46 5.27
N LYS A 61 -17.49 -4.61 4.93
CA LYS A 61 -18.93 -4.72 4.69
C LYS A 61 -19.72 -4.44 5.96
N ILE A 62 -19.36 -5.03 7.10
CA ILE A 62 -20.02 -4.76 8.39
C ILE A 62 -19.97 -3.27 8.73
N MET A 63 -18.82 -2.63 8.51
CA MET A 63 -18.68 -1.17 8.73
C MET A 63 -19.64 -0.36 7.86
N ARG A 64 -19.68 -0.66 6.55
CA ARG A 64 -20.59 0.02 5.61
C ARG A 64 -22.07 -0.22 5.95
N ASP A 65 -22.41 -1.45 6.33
CA ASP A 65 -23.79 -1.80 6.74
C ASP A 65 -24.22 -1.01 7.99
N ASN A 66 -23.28 -0.57 8.83
CA ASN A 66 -23.51 0.31 9.98
C ASN A 66 -23.38 1.81 9.65
N GLY A 67 -23.31 2.18 8.36
CA GLY A 67 -23.25 3.58 7.91
C GLY A 67 -21.87 4.24 8.04
N VAL A 68 -20.81 3.46 8.27
CA VAL A 68 -19.43 3.96 8.30
C VAL A 68 -18.90 4.14 6.88
N GLU A 69 -18.30 5.28 6.61
CA GLU A 69 -17.56 5.56 5.37
C GLU A 69 -16.21 4.83 5.38
N VAL A 70 -15.99 3.93 4.42
CA VAL A 70 -14.74 3.16 4.30
C VAL A 70 -13.91 3.70 3.14
N LEU A 71 -12.78 4.33 3.45
CA LEU A 71 -11.82 4.89 2.52
C LEU A 71 -10.62 3.97 2.33
N TYR A 72 -10.07 3.89 1.13
CA TYR A 72 -8.90 3.05 0.82
C TYR A 72 -7.67 3.91 0.58
N ILE A 73 -6.56 3.63 1.27
CA ILE A 73 -5.34 4.45 1.17
C ILE A 73 -4.79 4.48 -0.26
N GLU A 74 -4.78 3.35 -0.95
CA GLU A 74 -4.30 3.26 -2.33
C GLU A 74 -5.15 4.08 -3.32
N LYS A 75 -6.45 4.23 -3.03
CA LYS A 75 -7.35 5.06 -3.84
C LYS A 75 -7.16 6.53 -3.53
N LEU A 76 -7.10 6.91 -2.26
CA LEU A 76 -6.89 8.31 -1.86
C LEU A 76 -5.55 8.85 -2.35
N ALA A 77 -4.47 8.04 -2.28
CA ALA A 77 -3.18 8.41 -2.82
C ALA A 77 -3.25 8.63 -4.34
N ALA A 78 -3.89 7.71 -5.07
CA ALA A 78 -4.06 7.85 -6.52
C ALA A 78 -4.89 9.08 -6.90
N GLU A 79 -6.02 9.29 -6.23
CA GLU A 79 -6.90 10.45 -6.43
C GLU A 79 -6.20 11.78 -6.13
N THR A 80 -5.32 11.80 -5.13
CA THR A 80 -4.50 12.98 -4.79
C THR A 80 -3.54 13.30 -5.93
N LEU A 81 -2.89 12.29 -6.51
CA LEU A 81 -1.98 12.45 -7.65
C LEU A 81 -2.73 12.81 -8.95
N ASP A 82 -3.97 12.34 -9.12
CA ASP A 82 -4.84 12.76 -10.23
C ASP A 82 -5.23 14.24 -10.11
N GLN A 83 -5.48 14.73 -8.89
CA GLN A 83 -5.83 16.12 -8.62
C GLN A 83 -4.63 17.08 -8.67
N HIS A 84 -3.44 16.56 -8.37
CA HIS A 84 -2.18 17.32 -8.34
C HIS A 84 -1.08 16.63 -9.18
N PRO A 85 -1.17 16.67 -10.52
CA PRO A 85 -0.22 15.98 -11.39
C PRO A 85 1.24 16.42 -11.19
N ASP A 86 1.45 17.65 -10.75
CA ASP A 86 2.76 18.23 -10.44
C ASP A 86 3.46 17.56 -9.23
N LEU A 87 2.71 16.82 -8.40
CA LEU A 87 3.26 16.07 -7.27
C LEU A 87 3.76 14.68 -7.66
N ARG A 88 3.35 14.14 -8.82
CA ARG A 88 3.65 12.76 -9.20
C ARG A 88 5.15 12.49 -9.29
N GLU A 89 5.91 13.37 -9.93
CA GLU A 89 7.36 13.20 -10.05
C GLU A 89 8.06 13.24 -8.69
N LYS A 90 7.71 14.23 -7.85
CA LYS A 90 8.26 14.34 -6.48
C LYS A 90 7.93 13.13 -5.62
N PHE A 91 6.72 12.60 -5.75
CA PHE A 91 6.29 11.41 -5.04
C PHE A 91 7.10 10.17 -5.47
N VAL A 92 7.32 9.99 -6.78
CA VAL A 92 8.16 8.91 -7.30
C VAL A 92 9.62 9.08 -6.86
N ASP A 93 10.17 10.28 -6.90
CA ASP A 93 11.53 10.59 -6.45
C ASP A 93 11.73 10.23 -4.97
N GLN A 94 10.79 10.67 -4.13
CA GLN A 94 10.82 10.39 -2.71
C GLN A 94 10.71 8.87 -2.45
N PHE A 95 9.82 8.18 -3.15
CA PHE A 95 9.70 6.73 -3.04
C PHE A 95 11.00 6.01 -3.41
N ILE A 96 11.64 6.38 -4.53
CA ILE A 96 12.91 5.78 -4.97
C ILE A 96 14.01 5.96 -3.93
N LEU A 97 14.05 7.14 -3.29
CA LEU A 97 14.99 7.45 -2.23
C LEU A 97 14.73 6.59 -0.98
N GLU A 98 13.49 6.52 -0.52
CA GLU A 98 13.10 5.80 0.71
C GLU A 98 13.14 4.28 0.54
N ALA A 99 12.86 3.76 -0.65
CA ALA A 99 12.99 2.34 -0.99
C ALA A 99 14.45 1.88 -1.10
N ASN A 100 15.43 2.78 -0.95
CA ASN A 100 16.87 2.50 -1.01
C ASN A 100 17.29 1.72 -2.28
N ILE A 101 16.71 2.09 -3.42
CA ILE A 101 17.00 1.45 -4.71
C ILE A 101 18.44 1.77 -5.13
N GLU A 102 19.20 0.74 -5.51
CA GLU A 102 20.57 0.90 -5.99
C GLU A 102 20.64 1.84 -7.20
N ASP A 103 21.65 2.73 -7.24
CA ASP A 103 21.78 3.75 -8.29
C ASP A 103 21.73 3.19 -9.72
N LYS A 104 22.31 2.00 -9.95
CA LYS A 104 22.30 1.30 -11.24
C LYS A 104 20.90 0.95 -11.75
N TYR A 105 19.89 0.91 -10.89
CA TYR A 105 18.52 0.53 -11.26
C TYR A 105 17.49 1.65 -11.15
N LYS A 106 17.86 2.82 -10.57
CA LYS A 106 16.92 3.93 -10.33
C LYS A 106 16.20 4.38 -11.60
N GLU A 107 16.92 4.61 -12.69
CA GLU A 107 16.33 5.06 -13.97
C GLU A 107 15.38 3.99 -14.54
N LYS A 108 15.79 2.73 -14.55
CA LYS A 108 14.97 1.62 -15.06
C LYS A 108 13.68 1.44 -14.24
N TYR A 109 13.78 1.57 -12.93
CA TYR A 109 12.63 1.51 -12.03
C TYR A 109 11.70 2.71 -12.23
N ARG A 110 12.26 3.92 -12.34
CA ARG A 110 11.52 5.15 -12.61
C ARG A 110 10.72 5.03 -13.90
N ASP A 111 11.33 4.56 -14.99
CA ASP A 111 10.66 4.39 -16.28
C ASP A 111 9.49 3.40 -16.16
N PHE A 112 9.73 2.26 -15.50
CA PHE A 112 8.71 1.24 -15.27
C PHE A 112 7.51 1.80 -14.50
N ILE A 113 7.76 2.42 -13.35
CA ILE A 113 6.71 2.98 -12.50
C ILE A 113 5.98 4.14 -13.20
N SER A 114 6.71 4.99 -13.92
CA SER A 114 6.13 6.14 -14.62
C SER A 114 5.20 5.72 -15.76
N SER A 115 5.39 4.52 -16.32
CA SER A 115 4.51 3.96 -17.36
C SER A 115 3.12 3.53 -16.86
N LEU A 116 2.94 3.39 -15.53
CA LEU A 116 1.70 2.93 -14.92
C LEU A 116 0.76 4.11 -14.61
N ASP A 117 -0.56 3.90 -14.64
CA ASP A 117 -1.51 4.88 -14.08
C ASP A 117 -1.32 5.06 -12.57
N ASN A 118 -1.80 6.17 -12.00
CA ASN A 118 -1.63 6.51 -10.59
C ASN A 118 -2.05 5.37 -9.65
N TYR A 119 -3.20 4.73 -9.91
CA TYR A 119 -3.69 3.65 -9.05
C TYR A 119 -2.82 2.39 -9.14
N ARG A 120 -2.46 1.95 -10.35
CA ARG A 120 -1.55 0.81 -10.53
C ARG A 120 -0.16 1.09 -9.98
N MET A 121 0.34 2.32 -10.13
CA MET A 121 1.61 2.76 -9.57
C MET A 121 1.62 2.61 -8.05
N ILE A 122 0.64 3.17 -7.34
CA ILE A 122 0.57 3.09 -5.88
C ILE A 122 0.47 1.63 -5.42
N LYS A 123 -0.41 0.85 -6.05
CA LYS A 123 -0.50 -0.59 -5.77
C LYS A 123 0.82 -1.31 -5.99
N LYS A 124 1.57 -0.95 -7.04
CA LYS A 124 2.84 -1.59 -7.38
C LYS A 124 3.95 -1.22 -6.39
N MET A 125 3.97 0.03 -5.95
CA MET A 125 4.85 0.50 -4.87
C MET A 125 4.58 -0.23 -3.55
N ILE A 126 3.31 -0.44 -3.20
CA ILE A 126 2.91 -1.23 -2.01
C ILE A 126 3.29 -2.70 -2.18
N ALA A 127 2.97 -3.29 -3.34
CA ALA A 127 3.26 -4.69 -3.65
C ALA A 127 4.75 -5.03 -3.67
N GLY A 128 5.63 -4.03 -3.80
CA GLY A 128 7.02 -4.24 -4.14
C GLY A 128 7.20 -4.61 -5.61
N THR A 129 8.44 -4.48 -6.08
CA THR A 129 8.81 -4.78 -7.46
C THR A 129 9.98 -5.76 -7.47
N LYS A 130 9.84 -6.84 -8.25
CA LYS A 130 10.90 -7.84 -8.44
C LYS A 130 11.85 -7.38 -9.52
N LYS A 131 13.14 -7.71 -9.38
CA LYS A 131 14.17 -7.48 -10.40
C LYS A 131 13.81 -8.11 -11.74
N LEU A 132 13.20 -9.29 -11.72
CA LEU A 132 12.75 -10.01 -12.91
C LEU A 132 11.65 -9.26 -13.69
N GLU A 133 10.81 -8.46 -13.03
CA GLU A 133 9.78 -7.65 -13.73
C GLU A 133 10.40 -6.53 -14.56
N LEU A 134 11.61 -6.11 -14.20
CA LEU A 134 12.43 -5.19 -14.97
C LEU A 134 13.38 -5.94 -15.91
N GLY A 135 13.26 -7.26 -16.09
CA GLY A 135 14.19 -8.05 -16.90
C GLY A 135 15.62 -8.05 -16.37
N ILE A 136 15.80 -7.92 -15.05
CA ILE A 136 17.09 -8.06 -14.37
C ILE A 136 17.15 -9.47 -13.77
N ASP A 137 18.07 -10.28 -14.26
CA ASP A 137 18.36 -11.61 -13.72
C ASP A 137 19.77 -11.63 -13.11
N GLU A 138 19.84 -11.64 -11.79
CA GLU A 138 21.09 -11.78 -11.01
C GLU A 138 21.27 -13.21 -10.45
N GLY A 139 20.45 -14.16 -10.92
CA GLY A 139 20.46 -15.55 -10.47
C GLY A 139 19.64 -15.83 -9.21
N TYR A 140 19.37 -17.11 -8.97
CA TYR A 140 18.43 -17.60 -7.95
C TYR A 140 18.80 -17.25 -6.48
N LYS A 141 20.08 -16.97 -6.21
CA LYS A 141 20.55 -16.62 -4.86
C LYS A 141 20.55 -15.11 -4.58
N ALA A 142 20.39 -14.28 -5.60
CA ALA A 142 20.34 -12.84 -5.42
C ALA A 142 19.02 -12.43 -4.78
N TYR A 143 19.05 -11.34 -4.01
CA TYR A 143 17.84 -10.78 -3.43
C TYR A 143 16.86 -10.37 -4.55
N PRO A 144 15.60 -10.87 -4.53
CA PRO A 144 14.73 -10.83 -5.71
C PRO A 144 14.06 -9.48 -5.95
N PHE A 145 14.01 -8.59 -4.96
CA PHE A 145 13.33 -7.30 -5.07
C PHE A 145 14.29 -6.18 -5.41
N ILE A 146 13.80 -5.25 -6.23
CA ILE A 146 14.42 -3.93 -6.41
C ILE A 146 13.85 -2.92 -5.40
N ALA A 147 12.56 -3.05 -5.10
CA ALA A 147 11.86 -2.31 -4.06
C ALA A 147 11.06 -3.32 -3.22
N ASP A 148 11.31 -3.35 -1.92
CA ASP A 148 10.67 -4.27 -0.98
C ASP A 148 9.16 -4.05 -0.95
N PRO A 149 8.35 -5.12 -0.78
CA PRO A 149 6.93 -4.97 -0.49
C PRO A 149 6.73 -4.22 0.84
N LEU A 150 5.62 -3.51 0.93
CA LEU A 150 5.19 -2.77 2.11
C LEU A 150 3.96 -3.48 2.72
N PRO A 151 4.12 -4.64 3.36
CA PRO A 151 2.99 -5.38 3.93
C PRO A 151 2.31 -4.67 5.10
N ASN A 152 2.93 -3.61 5.64
CA ASN A 152 2.47 -2.86 6.82
C ASN A 152 2.13 -1.40 6.50
N VAL A 153 1.43 -1.15 5.39
CA VAL A 153 1.12 0.21 4.92
C VAL A 153 0.42 1.05 5.98
N LEU A 154 -0.56 0.48 6.69
CA LEU A 154 -1.29 1.19 7.75
C LEU A 154 -1.08 0.62 9.16
N SER A 155 -0.84 -0.69 9.27
CA SER A 155 -0.71 -1.37 10.57
C SER A 155 0.33 -2.48 10.47
N LYS A 156 0.93 -2.83 11.61
CA LYS A 156 1.78 -4.02 11.75
C LYS A 156 0.97 -5.33 11.73
N GLU A 157 -0.34 -5.26 11.93
CA GLU A 157 -1.23 -6.42 11.84
C GLU A 157 -1.83 -6.50 10.42
N ILE A 158 -1.44 -7.54 9.67
CA ILE A 158 -1.89 -7.74 8.28
C ILE A 158 -3.41 -7.91 8.17
N HIS A 159 -4.04 -8.60 9.13
CA HIS A 159 -5.46 -8.98 9.03
C HIS A 159 -6.41 -7.78 9.03
N PHE A 160 -6.07 -6.71 9.75
CA PHE A 160 -6.94 -5.54 9.90
C PHE A 160 -6.12 -4.25 9.80
N GLN A 161 -5.64 -3.94 8.60
CA GLN A 161 -5.05 -2.65 8.29
C GLN A 161 -6.12 -1.55 8.27
N VAL A 162 -6.37 -0.99 9.45
CA VAL A 162 -7.42 -0.01 9.71
C VAL A 162 -6.85 1.13 10.53
N LEU A 163 -7.08 2.36 10.08
CA LEU A 163 -6.83 3.59 10.81
C LEU A 163 -8.17 4.31 10.99
N VAL A 164 -8.51 4.64 12.23
CA VAL A 164 -9.74 5.37 12.57
C VAL A 164 -9.59 6.83 12.19
N LEU A 165 -10.53 7.34 11.37
CA LEU A 165 -10.61 8.74 10.95
C LEU A 165 -11.99 9.26 11.35
N GLU A 166 -12.14 9.84 12.55
CA GLU A 166 -13.42 10.49 12.91
C GLU A 166 -13.63 11.82 12.16
#